data_AF-A0A1M7YIP9-F1
#
_entry.id   AF-A0A1M7YIP9-F1
#
_cell.length_a   1.000
_cell.length_b   1.000
_cell.length_c   1.000
_cell.angle_alpha   90.00
_cell.angle_beta   90.00
_cell.angle_gamma   90.00
#
_symmetry.space_group_name_H-M   'P 1'
#
loop_
_entity.id
_entity.type
_entity.pdbx_description
1 polymer ?
#
loop_
_entity_poly.entity_id
_entity_poly.type
_entity_poly.pdbx_seq_one_letter_code
_entity_poly.pdbx_strand_id
1 'polypeptide(L)'
;MCIKRVSSKFITLLVVLAMLISTFCFTFPVSAADRGEWAPYTTYAADDIATYNGNAYTCLQSHTSLPGWEPTNVPALWKAGGTAAVATPAFNPAPGTYNSTQTVAISCATTGATIRYTTDSSEPTASSTAYASPLTISATTSIKAKAFKSGMADSATASGTYTINTNVVATPTFSPAGGYYANTQSVTISCSTSGATIRYTTDNSTPTSASPVYSGAISVTKSTTIKAIAQKAGMTDSNVANESYTIGGSLQKRVLIGYWHTWGGDASGGVPFVKLRDVDPNWDVINIAFAEPVTPGSTTGQMKFAVTGLTSSYTINDFKADIKTLQSKGKKVVLSIGGYAGYFSLTTASAATTFANDIKGFINEYGFDGIDIDLEQTSVEFINGSDPDFKNPVSPKIVNMISGIRQICDSYGSNFILSWAPETFYLQLGYQYYGGLNSGCDRRAGVYIPMIYALRDKTTYVHAQLYNSIQVMGLDGKYYSMGNSEAVVAMCEMMLKGFHCGGNSNYFFPGLRADQIAIGVPSSQGSAGSGQISNAQLQQAFSTLNAAYPTLRGIMTWSINWDAFQNSNSFAKSNGAYLDSLQ
;
A
#
# COMPACT_ATOMS: atom_id res chain seq x y z
N MET A 1 28.66 -24.61 55.15
CA MET A 1 27.40 -24.86 54.38
C MET A 1 27.81 -25.32 52.99
N CYS A 2 27.35 -26.44 52.40
CA CYS A 2 25.95 -26.81 52.06
C CYS A 2 25.31 -25.80 51.10
N ILE A 3 24.61 -26.16 50.00
CA ILE A 3 24.24 -27.45 49.36
C ILE A 3 23.82 -27.10 47.89
N LYS A 4 23.89 -27.89 46.80
CA LYS A 4 24.21 -29.30 46.46
C LYS A 4 24.84 -29.36 45.04
N ARG A 5 25.22 -30.54 44.52
CA ARG A 5 25.43 -30.77 43.05
C ARG A 5 24.08 -30.98 42.33
N VAL A 6 23.98 -30.54 41.08
CA VAL A 6 23.03 -31.05 40.04
C VAL A 6 23.83 -31.34 38.76
N SER A 7 23.34 -32.23 37.89
CA SER A 7 24.15 -32.98 36.93
C SER A 7 24.40 -32.32 35.57
N SER A 8 25.60 -32.53 35.02
CA SER A 8 26.04 -32.08 33.68
C SER A 8 25.42 -32.86 32.51
N LYS A 9 24.23 -33.45 32.66
CA LYS A 9 23.57 -34.29 31.64
C LYS A 9 22.54 -33.57 30.76
N PHE A 10 22.32 -32.26 30.95
CA PHE A 10 21.33 -31.48 30.19
C PHE A 10 21.92 -30.52 29.14
N ILE A 11 23.23 -30.28 29.13
CA ILE A 11 23.87 -29.35 28.16
C ILE A 11 24.34 -30.08 26.89
N THR A 12 24.61 -31.39 26.97
CA THR A 12 25.08 -32.21 25.84
C THR A 12 23.98 -32.56 24.81
N LEU A 13 22.74 -32.08 24.97
CA LEU A 13 21.61 -32.44 24.10
C LEU A 13 21.12 -31.29 23.17
N LEU A 14 21.42 -30.02 23.47
CA LEU A 14 21.05 -28.90 22.59
C LEU A 14 22.17 -28.43 21.65
N VAL A 15 23.44 -28.61 22.01
CA VAL A 15 24.57 -28.22 21.13
C VAL A 15 24.75 -29.20 19.96
N VAL A 16 24.43 -30.48 20.16
CA VAL A 16 24.50 -31.52 19.11
C VAL A 16 23.39 -31.33 18.06
N LEU A 17 22.24 -30.76 18.43
CA LEU A 17 21.11 -30.58 17.52
C LEU A 17 21.26 -29.35 16.59
N ALA A 18 22.11 -28.39 16.96
CA ALA A 18 22.36 -27.17 16.17
C ALA A 18 23.55 -27.27 15.18
N MET A 19 24.40 -28.29 15.31
CA MET A 19 25.51 -28.56 14.37
C MET A 19 25.29 -29.83 13.51
N LEU A 20 24.03 -30.22 13.30
CA LEU A 20 23.64 -31.36 12.45
C LEU A 20 22.58 -31.00 11.39
N ILE A 21 22.32 -29.70 11.18
CA ILE A 21 21.38 -29.18 10.16
C ILE A 21 22.11 -28.28 9.14
N SER A 22 23.35 -28.65 8.78
CA SER A 22 24.15 -27.96 7.74
C SER A 22 24.97 -28.89 6.84
N THR A 23 25.13 -30.17 7.18
CA THR A 23 25.95 -31.14 6.43
C THR A 23 25.27 -32.49 6.17
N PHE A 24 23.93 -32.54 6.22
CA PHE A 24 23.17 -33.44 5.34
C PHE A 24 22.51 -32.63 4.25
N CYS A 25 23.33 -32.20 3.30
CA CYS A 25 22.82 -31.90 1.97
C CYS A 25 22.32 -33.22 1.39
N PHE A 26 21.01 -33.46 1.46
CA PHE A 26 20.37 -34.47 0.62
C PHE A 26 20.45 -33.98 -0.83
N THR A 27 21.63 -34.16 -1.42
CA THR A 27 21.73 -34.41 -2.85
C THR A 27 20.98 -35.71 -3.10
N PHE A 28 19.66 -35.60 -3.29
CA PHE A 28 18.97 -36.51 -4.19
C PHE A 28 19.85 -36.59 -5.45
N PRO A 29 20.21 -37.80 -5.93
CA PRO A 29 20.88 -37.89 -7.22
C PRO A 29 19.95 -37.20 -8.22
N VAL A 30 20.44 -36.12 -8.84
CA VAL A 30 19.70 -35.44 -9.89
C VAL A 30 19.58 -36.45 -11.00
N SER A 31 18.38 -37.02 -11.17
CA SER A 31 18.11 -37.96 -12.24
C SER A 31 18.48 -37.29 -13.55
N ALA A 32 19.41 -37.91 -14.29
CA ALA A 32 19.86 -37.50 -15.62
C ALA A 32 18.72 -36.87 -16.43
N ALA A 33 18.75 -35.55 -16.61
CA ALA A 33 17.71 -34.84 -17.34
C ALA A 33 18.11 -34.70 -18.81
N ASP A 34 17.20 -35.03 -19.72
CA ASP A 34 17.31 -34.58 -21.11
C ASP A 34 17.11 -33.05 -21.15
N ARG A 35 18.15 -32.34 -21.58
CA ARG A 35 18.16 -30.87 -21.74
C ARG A 35 17.81 -30.43 -23.16
N GLY A 36 17.59 -31.36 -24.09
CA GLY A 36 17.32 -31.05 -25.49
C GLY A 36 18.60 -30.72 -26.27
N GLU A 37 18.55 -29.75 -27.16
CA GLU A 37 19.70 -29.34 -27.97
C GLU A 37 20.68 -28.50 -27.13
N TRP A 38 21.98 -28.76 -27.29
CA TRP A 38 23.04 -28.05 -26.58
C TRP A 38 23.01 -26.56 -26.95
N ALA A 39 22.96 -25.72 -25.93
CA ALA A 39 23.11 -24.28 -26.03
C ALA A 39 24.30 -23.77 -25.18
N PRO A 40 24.95 -22.66 -25.57
CA PRO A 40 25.91 -21.94 -24.72
C PRO A 40 25.20 -21.28 -23.52
N TYR A 41 25.97 -20.90 -22.50
CA TYR A 41 25.51 -20.24 -21.26
C TYR A 41 24.43 -21.01 -20.49
N THR A 42 24.32 -22.31 -20.74
CA THR A 42 23.31 -23.21 -20.15
C THR A 42 23.97 -24.08 -19.09
N THR A 43 23.32 -24.23 -17.93
CA THR A 43 23.83 -25.06 -16.83
C THR A 43 23.39 -26.50 -16.98
N TYR A 44 24.36 -27.40 -17.05
CA TYR A 44 24.18 -28.85 -17.08
C TYR A 44 24.72 -29.44 -15.77
N ALA A 45 23.98 -30.35 -15.14
CA ALA A 45 24.48 -31.20 -14.08
C ALA A 45 25.31 -32.35 -14.67
N ALA A 46 26.14 -33.00 -13.86
CA ALA A 46 26.66 -34.33 -14.18
C ALA A 46 25.50 -35.31 -14.45
N ASP A 47 25.73 -36.24 -15.37
CA ASP A 47 24.78 -37.21 -15.92
C ASP A 47 23.60 -36.64 -16.74
N ASP A 48 23.41 -35.31 -16.84
CA ASP A 48 22.45 -34.72 -17.80
C ASP A 48 22.79 -35.11 -19.25
N ILE A 49 21.77 -35.22 -20.09
CA ILE A 49 21.92 -35.53 -21.53
C ILE A 49 21.62 -34.27 -22.35
N ALA A 50 22.48 -33.99 -23.32
CA ALA A 50 22.24 -32.97 -24.35
C ALA A 50 22.48 -33.55 -25.74
N THR A 51 21.79 -33.00 -26.74
CA THR A 51 21.95 -33.36 -28.16
C THR A 51 22.71 -32.29 -28.92
N TYR A 52 23.62 -32.69 -29.80
CA TYR A 52 24.38 -31.77 -30.63
C TYR A 52 24.69 -32.45 -31.98
N ASN A 53 24.44 -31.75 -33.10
CA ASN A 53 24.52 -32.31 -34.45
C ASN A 53 23.80 -33.68 -34.58
N GLY A 54 22.61 -33.79 -33.98
CA GLY A 54 21.80 -35.02 -33.96
C GLY A 54 22.31 -36.18 -33.10
N ASN A 55 23.47 -36.04 -32.44
CA ASN A 55 24.06 -37.05 -31.57
C ASN A 55 23.82 -36.71 -30.10
N ALA A 56 23.62 -37.70 -29.24
CA ALA A 56 23.35 -37.51 -27.81
C ALA A 56 24.60 -37.74 -26.95
N TYR A 57 24.83 -36.82 -26.01
CA TYR A 57 26.00 -36.75 -25.15
C TYR A 57 25.60 -36.64 -23.69
N THR A 58 26.22 -37.43 -22.82
CA THR A 58 26.10 -37.32 -21.36
C THR A 58 27.14 -36.34 -20.82
N CYS A 59 26.70 -35.39 -20.00
CA CYS A 59 27.54 -34.46 -19.27
C CYS A 59 28.31 -35.20 -18.17
N LEU A 60 29.65 -35.11 -18.17
CA LEU A 60 30.52 -35.81 -17.23
C LEU A 60 30.76 -35.04 -15.92
N GLN A 61 30.60 -33.72 -15.95
CA GLN A 61 30.91 -32.82 -14.84
C GLN A 61 29.97 -31.62 -14.87
N SER A 62 29.33 -31.30 -13.75
CA SER A 62 28.40 -30.15 -13.65
C SER A 62 29.09 -28.84 -14.03
N HIS A 63 28.56 -28.13 -15.02
CA HIS A 63 29.14 -26.89 -15.54
C HIS A 63 28.08 -25.97 -16.16
N THR A 64 28.44 -24.72 -16.43
CA THR A 64 27.70 -23.84 -17.35
C THR A 64 28.49 -23.74 -18.65
N SER A 65 27.85 -24.00 -19.79
CA SER A 65 28.50 -24.03 -21.09
C SER A 65 28.98 -22.65 -21.56
N LEU A 66 29.98 -22.64 -22.43
CA LEU A 66 30.49 -21.46 -23.13
C LEU A 66 30.57 -21.75 -24.64
N PRO A 67 30.58 -20.73 -25.51
CA PRO A 67 30.94 -20.93 -26.91
C PRO A 67 32.33 -21.56 -27.04
N GLY A 68 32.47 -22.59 -27.89
CA GLY A 68 33.67 -23.43 -27.98
C GLY A 68 33.65 -24.66 -27.06
N TRP A 69 32.61 -24.85 -26.22
CA TRP A 69 32.42 -26.02 -25.36
C TRP A 69 31.33 -26.98 -25.88
N GLU A 70 31.16 -27.02 -27.20
CA GLU A 70 30.22 -27.92 -27.87
C GLU A 70 30.62 -29.39 -27.60
N PRO A 71 29.67 -30.35 -27.48
CA PRO A 71 30.00 -31.71 -27.03
C PRO A 71 31.01 -32.51 -27.87
N THR A 72 31.24 -32.14 -29.13
CA THR A 72 32.32 -32.71 -29.98
C THR A 72 33.72 -32.20 -29.61
N ASN A 73 33.81 -31.01 -29.01
CA ASN A 73 35.03 -30.21 -28.91
C ASN A 73 35.72 -30.40 -27.54
N VAL A 74 34.97 -30.84 -26.53
CA VAL A 74 35.42 -30.96 -25.13
C VAL A 74 35.06 -32.31 -24.49
N PRO A 75 35.73 -33.42 -24.88
CA PRO A 75 35.44 -34.77 -24.34
C PRO A 75 35.68 -34.96 -22.83
N ALA A 76 36.33 -34.00 -22.16
CA ALA A 76 36.48 -33.99 -20.69
C ALA A 76 35.19 -33.57 -19.95
N LEU A 77 34.26 -32.92 -20.66
CA LEU A 77 32.95 -32.51 -20.15
C LEU A 77 31.80 -33.35 -20.72
N TRP A 78 32.01 -34.04 -21.85
CA TRP A 78 30.96 -34.75 -22.57
C TRP A 78 31.39 -36.13 -23.04
N LYS A 79 30.52 -37.13 -22.85
CA LYS A 79 30.68 -38.50 -23.34
C LYS A 79 29.61 -38.79 -24.39
N ALA A 80 30.03 -39.14 -25.60
CA ALA A 80 29.10 -39.58 -26.64
C ALA A 80 28.39 -40.89 -26.24
N GLY A 81 27.09 -40.98 -26.52
CA GLY A 81 26.28 -42.17 -26.26
C GLY A 81 25.54 -42.16 -24.92
N GLY A 82 24.63 -41.19 -24.75
CA GLY A 82 23.56 -41.25 -23.75
C GLY A 82 22.20 -41.44 -24.43
N THR A 83 21.37 -42.38 -23.97
CA THR A 83 19.98 -42.50 -24.46
C THR A 83 19.11 -41.42 -23.82
N ALA A 84 18.78 -40.37 -24.57
CA ALA A 84 17.86 -39.33 -24.13
C ALA A 84 16.55 -39.94 -23.59
N ALA A 85 16.10 -39.46 -22.44
CA ALA A 85 14.93 -39.97 -21.74
C ALA A 85 13.70 -39.11 -22.02
N VAL A 86 12.53 -39.73 -22.12
CA VAL A 86 11.27 -39.00 -22.30
C VAL A 86 10.98 -38.15 -21.06
N ALA A 87 10.49 -36.93 -21.26
CA ALA A 87 10.17 -36.03 -20.16
C ALA A 87 9.05 -36.58 -19.27
N THR A 88 9.24 -36.51 -17.95
CA THR A 88 8.26 -36.89 -16.92
C THR A 88 6.92 -36.18 -17.17
N PRO A 89 5.77 -36.89 -17.14
CA PRO A 89 4.47 -36.26 -17.29
C PRO A 89 4.16 -35.23 -16.20
N ALA A 90 3.42 -34.19 -16.56
CA ALA A 90 2.92 -33.18 -15.62
C ALA A 90 1.39 -33.23 -15.54
N PHE A 91 0.85 -32.97 -14.35
CA PHE A 91 -0.60 -32.92 -14.10
C PHE A 91 -1.10 -31.48 -13.92
N ASN A 92 -2.28 -31.17 -14.48
CA ASN A 92 -2.96 -29.89 -14.28
C ASN A 92 -4.49 -30.09 -14.09
N PRO A 93 -5.10 -29.70 -12.95
CA PRO A 93 -4.46 -29.10 -11.78
C PRO A 93 -3.52 -30.10 -11.08
N ALA A 94 -2.63 -29.59 -10.22
CA ALA A 94 -1.69 -30.42 -9.47
C ALA A 94 -2.41 -31.39 -8.48
N PRO A 95 -1.77 -32.48 -8.04
CA PRO A 95 -2.34 -33.36 -7.02
C PRO A 95 -2.59 -32.63 -5.70
N GLY A 96 -3.69 -32.95 -5.02
CA GLY A 96 -4.13 -32.24 -3.81
C GLY A 96 -5.54 -32.60 -3.35
N THR A 97 -6.05 -31.81 -2.40
CA THR A 97 -7.41 -31.99 -1.85
C THR A 97 -8.36 -30.96 -2.46
N TYR A 98 -9.52 -31.43 -2.94
CA TYR A 98 -10.53 -30.64 -3.64
C TYR A 98 -11.92 -30.95 -3.11
N ASN A 99 -12.80 -29.94 -3.01
CA ASN A 99 -14.18 -30.12 -2.52
C ASN A 99 -15.19 -30.35 -3.67
N SER A 100 -14.70 -30.58 -4.89
CA SER A 100 -15.49 -30.84 -6.10
C SER A 100 -14.72 -31.73 -7.07
N THR A 101 -15.45 -32.40 -7.97
CA THR A 101 -14.88 -33.17 -9.10
C THR A 101 -13.85 -32.35 -9.87
N GLN A 102 -12.68 -32.94 -10.13
CA GLN A 102 -11.61 -32.32 -10.91
C GLN A 102 -11.52 -32.91 -12.32
N THR A 103 -11.04 -32.11 -13.27
CA THR A 103 -10.72 -32.53 -14.63
C THR A 103 -9.22 -32.40 -14.82
N VAL A 104 -8.50 -33.52 -14.71
CA VAL A 104 -7.03 -33.57 -14.68
C VAL A 104 -6.48 -33.80 -16.08
N ALA A 105 -5.89 -32.76 -16.66
CA ALA A 105 -5.08 -32.89 -17.87
C ALA A 105 -3.69 -33.44 -17.52
N ILE A 106 -3.16 -34.32 -18.38
CA ILE A 106 -1.78 -34.80 -18.34
C ILE A 106 -1.04 -34.29 -19.58
N SER A 107 0.19 -33.81 -19.41
CA SER A 107 1.06 -33.36 -20.51
C SER A 107 2.47 -33.94 -20.40
N CYS A 108 3.24 -33.89 -21.49
CA CYS A 108 4.64 -34.32 -21.57
C CYS A 108 5.36 -33.38 -22.54
N ALA A 109 6.56 -32.92 -22.21
CA ALA A 109 7.32 -31.99 -23.05
C ALA A 109 7.96 -32.64 -24.29
N THR A 110 8.15 -33.96 -24.29
CA THR A 110 8.75 -34.69 -25.41
C THR A 110 7.73 -34.89 -26.53
N THR A 111 7.78 -34.03 -27.56
CA THR A 111 6.95 -34.13 -28.76
C THR A 111 6.95 -35.55 -29.35
N GLY A 112 5.74 -36.10 -29.56
CA GLY A 112 5.52 -37.44 -30.10
C GLY A 112 5.66 -38.59 -29.09
N ALA A 113 5.85 -38.32 -27.79
CA ALA A 113 5.77 -39.37 -26.77
C ALA A 113 4.33 -39.78 -26.47
N THR A 114 4.10 -41.07 -26.22
CA THR A 114 2.81 -41.62 -25.77
C THR A 114 2.78 -41.64 -24.25
N ILE A 115 1.90 -40.85 -23.64
CA ILE A 115 1.63 -40.88 -22.19
C ILE A 115 0.74 -42.09 -21.89
N ARG A 116 1.14 -42.89 -20.90
CA ARG A 116 0.39 -44.02 -20.34
C ARG A 116 0.09 -43.72 -18.87
N TYR A 117 -1.06 -44.14 -18.37
CA TYR A 117 -1.48 -43.86 -17.00
C TYR A 117 -2.21 -45.02 -16.33
N THR A 118 -2.29 -44.96 -15.01
CA THR A 118 -3.03 -45.86 -14.12
C THR A 118 -3.72 -45.05 -13.02
N THR A 119 -4.82 -45.57 -12.47
CA THR A 119 -5.64 -44.89 -11.43
C THR A 119 -5.80 -45.73 -10.15
N ASP A 120 -5.10 -46.85 -10.08
CA ASP A 120 -5.08 -47.84 -8.99
C ASP A 120 -3.72 -47.87 -8.25
N SER A 121 -2.84 -46.90 -8.54
CA SER A 121 -1.44 -46.83 -8.08
C SER A 121 -0.48 -47.89 -8.66
N SER A 122 -0.93 -48.77 -9.57
CA SER A 122 -0.04 -49.71 -10.29
C SER A 122 0.94 -48.96 -11.20
N GLU A 123 2.09 -49.55 -11.51
CA GLU A 123 3.14 -48.86 -12.27
C GLU A 123 2.82 -48.82 -13.78
N PRO A 124 2.73 -47.63 -14.43
CA PRO A 124 2.36 -47.55 -15.84
C PRO A 124 3.42 -48.19 -16.76
N THR A 125 2.97 -49.11 -17.61
CA THR A 125 3.79 -49.78 -18.63
C THR A 125 3.42 -49.29 -20.03
N ALA A 126 4.19 -49.70 -21.04
CA ALA A 126 3.87 -49.44 -22.44
C ALA A 126 2.52 -50.03 -22.90
N SER A 127 1.95 -50.99 -22.15
CA SER A 127 0.63 -51.60 -22.41
C SER A 127 -0.51 -51.07 -21.53
N SER A 128 -0.25 -50.19 -20.56
CA SER A 128 -1.28 -49.50 -19.76
C SER A 128 -2.15 -48.56 -20.63
N THR A 129 -3.22 -48.01 -20.06
CA THR A 129 -4.13 -47.10 -20.79
C THR A 129 -3.38 -45.88 -21.34
N ALA A 130 -3.54 -45.60 -22.64
CA ALA A 130 -3.00 -44.39 -23.25
C ALA A 130 -3.84 -43.17 -22.85
N TYR A 131 -3.20 -42.09 -22.45
CA TYR A 131 -3.88 -40.82 -22.17
C TYR A 131 -4.23 -40.12 -23.49
N ALA A 132 -5.52 -39.86 -23.71
CA ALA A 132 -6.05 -39.22 -24.92
C ALA A 132 -6.92 -37.98 -24.64
N SER A 133 -7.46 -37.84 -23.42
CA SER A 133 -8.28 -36.71 -22.98
C SER A 133 -8.22 -36.57 -21.44
N PRO A 134 -8.50 -35.36 -20.89
CA PRO A 134 -8.44 -35.13 -19.45
C PRO A 134 -9.29 -36.08 -18.61
N LEU A 135 -8.76 -36.50 -17.47
CA LEU A 135 -9.37 -37.49 -16.58
C LEU A 135 -10.35 -36.82 -15.61
N THR A 136 -11.59 -37.28 -15.58
CA THR A 136 -12.60 -36.81 -14.61
C THR A 136 -12.45 -37.57 -13.29
N ILE A 137 -12.09 -36.86 -12.23
CA ILE A 137 -11.82 -37.41 -10.90
C ILE A 137 -12.88 -36.92 -9.90
N SER A 138 -13.84 -37.79 -9.55
CA SER A 138 -15.00 -37.50 -8.70
C SER A 138 -14.92 -38.08 -7.28
N ALA A 139 -13.93 -38.92 -7.01
CA ALA A 139 -13.64 -39.56 -5.74
C ALA A 139 -12.12 -39.64 -5.52
N THR A 140 -11.68 -39.92 -4.29
CA THR A 140 -10.24 -39.99 -3.96
C THR A 140 -9.52 -41.02 -4.83
N THR A 141 -8.60 -40.54 -5.68
CA THR A 141 -7.95 -41.33 -6.74
C THR A 141 -6.45 -41.04 -6.77
N SER A 142 -5.63 -42.09 -6.86
CA SER A 142 -4.18 -41.99 -7.05
C SER A 142 -3.82 -42.25 -8.51
N ILE A 143 -3.32 -41.23 -9.19
CA ILE A 143 -2.92 -41.28 -10.60
C ILE A 143 -1.41 -41.47 -10.66
N LYS A 144 -0.96 -42.43 -11.48
CA LYS A 144 0.42 -42.47 -11.99
C LYS A 144 0.43 -42.29 -13.50
N ALA A 145 1.46 -41.64 -14.03
CA ALA A 145 1.66 -41.48 -15.45
C ALA A 145 3.15 -41.61 -15.83
N LYS A 146 3.42 -42.31 -16.94
CA LYS A 146 4.75 -42.51 -17.50
C LYS A 146 4.67 -42.35 -19.02
N ALA A 147 5.68 -41.75 -19.65
CA ALA A 147 5.69 -41.47 -21.08
C ALA A 147 6.76 -42.28 -21.82
N PHE A 148 6.40 -42.73 -23.02
CA PHE A 148 7.14 -43.71 -23.82
C PHE A 148 7.35 -43.19 -25.24
N LYS A 149 8.53 -43.40 -25.82
CA LYS A 149 8.85 -43.05 -27.21
C LYS A 149 9.93 -43.98 -27.75
N SER A 150 9.72 -44.52 -28.95
CA SER A 150 10.68 -45.44 -29.58
C SER A 150 12.04 -44.74 -29.80
N GLY A 151 13.13 -45.44 -29.51
CA GLY A 151 14.49 -44.91 -29.60
C GLY A 151 14.93 -44.01 -28.43
N MET A 152 14.07 -43.78 -27.44
CA MET A 152 14.38 -43.05 -26.20
C MET A 152 14.20 -43.97 -24.98
N ALA A 153 14.82 -43.61 -23.85
CA ALA A 153 14.50 -44.24 -22.58
C ALA A 153 13.13 -43.75 -22.07
N ASP A 154 12.36 -44.62 -21.38
CA ASP A 154 11.10 -44.22 -20.75
C ASP A 154 11.30 -43.03 -19.78
N SER A 155 10.25 -42.25 -19.55
CA SER A 155 10.29 -41.21 -18.52
C SER A 155 10.39 -41.76 -17.10
N ALA A 156 10.76 -40.92 -16.13
CA ALA A 156 10.39 -41.17 -14.75
C ALA A 156 8.86 -41.15 -14.60
N THR A 157 8.33 -41.84 -13.58
CA THR A 157 6.89 -41.91 -13.33
C THR A 157 6.43 -40.72 -12.49
N ALA A 158 5.51 -39.94 -13.03
CA ALA A 158 4.75 -38.95 -12.28
C ALA A 158 3.70 -39.66 -11.42
N SER A 159 3.51 -39.22 -10.17
CA SER A 159 2.55 -39.83 -9.23
C SER A 159 1.87 -38.76 -8.39
N GLY A 160 0.58 -38.91 -8.13
CA GLY A 160 -0.17 -37.95 -7.32
C GLY A 160 -1.56 -38.44 -6.91
N THR A 161 -1.97 -38.10 -5.68
CA THR A 161 -3.31 -38.38 -5.17
C THR A 161 -4.18 -37.15 -5.22
N TYR A 162 -5.39 -37.30 -5.77
CA TYR A 162 -6.45 -36.31 -5.78
C TYR A 162 -7.50 -36.74 -4.77
N THR A 163 -7.62 -36.02 -3.65
CA THR A 163 -8.61 -36.30 -2.60
C THR A 163 -9.86 -35.47 -2.86
N ILE A 164 -10.98 -36.11 -3.19
CA ILE A 164 -12.23 -35.40 -3.56
C ILE A 164 -13.23 -35.45 -2.40
N ASN A 165 -13.26 -34.38 -1.61
CA ASN A 165 -14.09 -34.22 -0.42
C ASN A 165 -15.43 -33.54 -0.76
N THR A 166 -16.30 -34.24 -1.50
CA THR A 166 -17.65 -33.75 -1.85
C THR A 166 -18.60 -33.59 -0.65
N ASN A 167 -18.31 -34.23 0.49
CA ASN A 167 -19.14 -34.15 1.70
C ASN A 167 -18.80 -32.97 2.64
N VAL A 168 -18.40 -31.83 2.07
CA VAL A 168 -18.07 -30.60 2.81
C VAL A 168 -18.96 -29.46 2.33
N VAL A 169 -19.51 -28.68 3.26
CA VAL A 169 -20.34 -27.50 2.94
C VAL A 169 -19.46 -26.37 2.38
N ALA A 170 -19.94 -25.70 1.35
CA ALA A 170 -19.21 -24.60 0.71
C ALA A 170 -19.03 -23.41 1.66
N THR A 171 -17.82 -22.85 1.69
CA THR A 171 -17.47 -21.63 2.44
C THR A 171 -18.43 -20.49 2.10
N PRO A 172 -19.00 -19.77 3.08
CA PRO A 172 -19.82 -18.59 2.83
C PRO A 172 -19.06 -17.50 2.06
N THR A 173 -19.78 -16.76 1.23
CA THR A 173 -19.30 -15.55 0.55
C THR A 173 -20.14 -14.35 0.97
N PHE A 174 -19.54 -13.16 0.95
CA PHE A 174 -20.18 -11.92 1.34
C PHE A 174 -20.39 -11.00 0.12
N SER A 175 -21.47 -10.23 0.13
CA SER A 175 -21.71 -9.16 -0.85
C SER A 175 -22.37 -7.95 -0.19
N PRO A 176 -21.76 -6.74 -0.26
CA PRO A 176 -20.45 -6.48 -0.86
C PRO A 176 -19.30 -7.12 -0.04
N ALA A 177 -18.12 -7.25 -0.66
CA ALA A 177 -16.92 -7.80 -0.03
C ALA A 177 -16.41 -6.91 1.13
N GLY A 178 -15.42 -7.37 1.90
CA GLY A 178 -14.77 -6.54 2.91
C GLY A 178 -14.07 -5.32 2.30
N GLY A 179 -13.96 -4.24 3.07
CA GLY A 179 -13.38 -2.98 2.58
C GLY A 179 -13.77 -1.75 3.40
N TYR A 180 -13.36 -0.58 2.90
CA TYR A 180 -13.77 0.71 3.43
C TYR A 180 -15.08 1.16 2.78
N TYR A 181 -16.00 1.68 3.60
CA TYR A 181 -17.27 2.23 3.15
C TYR A 181 -17.58 3.57 3.83
N ALA A 182 -18.04 4.52 3.02
CA ALA A 182 -18.40 5.87 3.45
C ALA A 182 -19.71 5.95 4.26
N ASN A 183 -20.57 4.93 4.12
CA ASN A 183 -21.93 4.86 4.67
C ASN A 183 -22.20 3.44 5.19
N THR A 184 -23.22 3.29 6.02
CA THR A 184 -23.77 1.99 6.46
C THR A 184 -23.89 1.00 5.30
N GLN A 185 -23.37 -0.22 5.46
CA GLN A 185 -23.51 -1.29 4.47
C GLN A 185 -24.62 -2.27 4.84
N SER A 186 -25.27 -2.83 3.81
CA SER A 186 -26.23 -3.93 3.94
C SER A 186 -25.56 -5.19 3.41
N VAL A 187 -24.88 -5.93 4.30
CA VAL A 187 -24.05 -7.07 3.92
C VAL A 187 -24.90 -8.33 3.82
N THR A 188 -24.98 -8.90 2.63
CA THR A 188 -25.56 -10.22 2.38
C THR A 188 -24.50 -11.31 2.49
N ILE A 189 -24.90 -12.49 2.96
CA ILE A 189 -24.07 -13.71 3.00
C ILE A 189 -24.75 -14.78 2.15
N SER A 190 -23.98 -15.54 1.36
CA SER A 190 -24.48 -16.64 0.54
C SER A 190 -23.61 -17.89 0.64
N CYS A 191 -24.17 -19.06 0.30
CA CYS A 191 -23.48 -20.35 0.26
C CYS A 191 -24.04 -21.14 -0.94
N SER A 192 -23.18 -21.79 -1.72
CA SER A 192 -23.58 -22.57 -2.90
C SER A 192 -24.11 -23.96 -2.57
N THR A 193 -23.91 -24.46 -1.34
CA THR A 193 -24.52 -25.71 -0.89
C THR A 193 -26.01 -25.49 -0.57
N SER A 194 -26.87 -25.82 -1.54
CA SER A 194 -28.33 -25.72 -1.39
C SER A 194 -28.82 -26.41 -0.11
N GLY A 195 -29.63 -25.68 0.67
CA GLY A 195 -30.16 -26.15 1.96
C GLY A 195 -29.16 -26.19 3.12
N ALA A 196 -28.03 -25.47 3.04
CA ALA A 196 -27.14 -25.24 4.19
C ALA A 196 -27.62 -24.05 5.04
N THR A 197 -27.49 -24.19 6.36
CA THR A 197 -27.77 -23.13 7.34
C THR A 197 -26.52 -22.30 7.56
N ILE A 198 -26.55 -21.03 7.20
CA ILE A 198 -25.47 -20.07 7.49
C ILE A 198 -25.62 -19.54 8.91
N ARG A 199 -24.53 -19.50 9.68
CA ARG A 199 -24.44 -18.84 10.98
C ARG A 199 -23.32 -17.82 10.99
N TYR A 200 -23.48 -16.76 11.77
CA TYR A 200 -22.54 -15.64 11.77
C TYR A 200 -22.32 -15.02 13.15
N THR A 201 -21.25 -14.24 13.26
CA THR A 201 -20.85 -13.44 14.43
C THR A 201 -20.29 -12.09 13.97
N THR A 202 -20.44 -11.06 14.80
CA THR A 202 -20.00 -9.67 14.53
C THR A 202 -19.14 -9.07 15.66
N ASP A 203 -18.75 -9.91 16.61
CA ASP A 203 -17.99 -9.60 17.84
C ASP A 203 -16.57 -10.20 17.81
N ASN A 204 -16.10 -10.58 16.62
CA ASN A 204 -14.87 -11.34 16.37
C ASN A 204 -14.81 -12.77 16.94
N SER A 205 -15.83 -13.27 17.65
CA SER A 205 -15.88 -14.69 18.05
C SER A 205 -16.02 -15.61 16.82
N THR A 206 -15.58 -16.87 16.93
CA THR A 206 -15.78 -17.86 15.87
C THR A 206 -17.23 -18.34 15.89
N PRO A 207 -17.97 -18.32 14.77
CA PRO A 207 -19.35 -18.78 14.75
C PRO A 207 -19.45 -20.29 15.01
N THR A 208 -20.45 -20.70 15.79
CA THR A 208 -20.70 -22.08 16.22
C THR A 208 -22.16 -22.48 15.95
N SER A 209 -22.52 -23.73 16.23
CA SER A 209 -23.93 -24.20 16.20
C SER A 209 -24.87 -23.47 17.18
N ALA A 210 -24.35 -22.68 18.12
CA ALA A 210 -25.14 -21.80 18.99
C ALA A 210 -25.24 -20.35 18.46
N SER A 211 -24.43 -19.95 17.47
CA SER A 211 -24.43 -18.59 16.93
C SER A 211 -25.68 -18.29 16.09
N PRO A 212 -26.08 -17.00 15.97
CA PRO A 212 -27.23 -16.56 15.17
C PRO A 212 -27.24 -17.14 13.76
N VAL A 213 -28.42 -17.60 13.33
CA VAL A 213 -28.67 -18.01 11.94
C VAL A 213 -28.84 -16.76 11.09
N TYR A 214 -28.14 -16.70 9.97
CA TYR A 214 -28.30 -15.64 8.98
C TYR A 214 -29.64 -15.81 8.25
N SER A 215 -30.52 -14.81 8.38
CA SER A 215 -31.89 -14.81 7.85
C SER A 215 -32.23 -13.56 7.01
N GLY A 216 -31.31 -12.61 6.91
CA GLY A 216 -31.45 -11.34 6.20
C GLY A 216 -30.16 -10.52 6.26
N ALA A 217 -30.06 -9.49 5.44
CA ALA A 217 -28.83 -8.69 5.30
C ALA A 217 -28.43 -8.00 6.63
N ILE A 218 -27.14 -7.99 6.92
CA ILE A 218 -26.57 -7.43 8.14
C ILE A 218 -26.30 -5.94 7.92
N SER A 219 -26.94 -5.08 8.72
CA SER A 219 -26.71 -3.63 8.70
C SER A 219 -25.45 -3.27 9.47
N VAL A 220 -24.39 -2.90 8.75
CA VAL A 220 -23.08 -2.54 9.30
C VAL A 220 -22.97 -1.02 9.36
N THR A 221 -23.32 -0.44 10.51
CA THR A 221 -23.37 1.02 10.75
C THR A 221 -22.07 1.61 11.29
N LYS A 222 -21.14 0.76 11.74
CA LYS A 222 -19.82 1.09 12.27
C LYS A 222 -18.82 0.01 11.88
N SER A 223 -17.52 0.28 11.95
CA SER A 223 -16.48 -0.69 11.60
C SER A 223 -16.66 -2.02 12.34
N THR A 224 -16.80 -3.11 11.60
CA THR A 224 -17.23 -4.43 12.08
C THR A 224 -16.58 -5.53 11.24
N THR A 225 -16.05 -6.57 11.88
CA THR A 225 -15.64 -7.82 11.21
C THR A 225 -16.78 -8.83 11.33
N ILE A 226 -17.24 -9.36 10.21
CA ILE A 226 -18.26 -10.43 10.17
C ILE A 226 -17.55 -11.75 9.91
N LYS A 227 -17.83 -12.76 10.73
CA LYS A 227 -17.37 -14.14 10.52
C LYS A 227 -18.58 -15.03 10.26
N ALA A 228 -18.47 -15.99 9.35
CA ALA A 228 -19.58 -16.86 8.94
C ALA A 228 -19.13 -18.31 8.70
N ILE A 229 -20.01 -19.26 9.03
CA ILE A 229 -19.87 -20.68 8.74
C ILE A 229 -21.18 -21.22 8.18
N ALA A 230 -21.13 -22.19 7.27
CA ALA A 230 -22.30 -22.89 6.75
C ALA A 230 -22.30 -24.34 7.20
N GLN A 231 -23.47 -24.81 7.68
CA GLN A 231 -23.67 -26.14 8.26
C GLN A 231 -24.78 -26.88 7.52
N LYS A 232 -24.66 -28.20 7.35
CA LYS A 232 -25.74 -29.03 6.78
C LYS A 232 -25.68 -30.46 7.31
N ALA A 233 -26.84 -30.99 7.73
CA ALA A 233 -26.92 -32.33 8.30
C ALA A 233 -26.38 -33.40 7.32
N GLY A 234 -25.52 -34.29 7.82
CA GLY A 234 -24.84 -35.33 7.04
C GLY A 234 -23.53 -34.89 6.35
N MET A 235 -23.25 -33.58 6.28
CA MET A 235 -22.02 -33.02 5.70
C MET A 235 -21.07 -32.51 6.79
N THR A 236 -19.79 -32.42 6.47
CA THR A 236 -18.82 -31.64 7.26
C THR A 236 -19.08 -30.15 7.07
N ASP A 237 -19.08 -29.38 8.16
CA ASP A 237 -19.23 -27.92 8.13
C ASP A 237 -18.19 -27.23 7.24
N SER A 238 -18.51 -26.02 6.78
CA SER A 238 -17.61 -25.23 5.94
C SER A 238 -16.39 -24.71 6.71
N ASN A 239 -15.37 -24.25 5.97
CA ASN A 239 -14.39 -23.32 6.54
C ASN A 239 -15.10 -22.04 7.01
N VAL A 240 -14.53 -21.38 8.03
CA VAL A 240 -15.02 -20.08 8.51
C VAL A 240 -14.58 -18.99 7.53
N ALA A 241 -15.55 -18.36 6.88
CA ALA A 241 -15.35 -17.15 6.09
C ALA A 241 -15.25 -15.93 7.03
N ASN A 242 -14.49 -14.91 6.66
CA ASN A 242 -14.48 -13.64 7.39
C ASN A 242 -14.21 -12.45 6.47
N GLU A 243 -14.89 -11.34 6.74
CA GLU A 243 -14.70 -10.07 6.04
C GLU A 243 -14.72 -8.90 7.02
N SER A 244 -13.90 -7.88 6.76
CA SER A 244 -13.80 -6.70 7.62
C SER A 244 -14.29 -5.45 6.91
N TYR A 245 -15.32 -4.83 7.49
CA TYR A 245 -15.95 -3.61 6.98
C TYR A 245 -15.49 -2.44 7.84
N THR A 246 -14.84 -1.44 7.23
CA THR A 246 -14.49 -0.19 7.91
C THR A 246 -15.52 0.86 7.51
N ILE A 247 -16.35 1.31 8.46
CA ILE A 247 -17.33 2.37 8.20
C ILE A 247 -16.75 3.68 8.73
N GLY A 248 -16.16 4.45 7.81
CA GLY A 248 -15.55 5.73 8.15
C GLY A 248 -16.55 6.86 7.97
N GLY A 249 -17.05 7.41 9.08
CA GLY A 249 -17.93 8.57 9.07
C GLY A 249 -17.32 9.77 8.30
N SER A 250 -18.20 10.63 7.79
CA SER A 250 -17.84 11.87 7.11
C SER A 250 -16.96 12.75 7.99
N LEU A 251 -16.00 13.45 7.38
CA LEU A 251 -15.22 14.50 8.05
C LEU A 251 -16.17 15.54 8.70
N GLN A 252 -15.85 15.97 9.92
CA GLN A 252 -16.64 16.97 10.65
C GLN A 252 -16.70 18.31 9.89
N LYS A 253 -17.72 19.14 10.20
CA LYS A 253 -17.89 20.47 9.56
C LYS A 253 -16.78 21.43 9.97
N ARG A 254 -16.38 21.36 11.25
CA ARG A 254 -15.21 22.02 11.81
C ARG A 254 -14.22 20.94 12.22
N VAL A 255 -12.93 21.15 11.94
CA VAL A 255 -11.86 20.21 12.32
C VAL A 255 -10.64 20.95 12.81
N LEU A 256 -10.04 20.42 13.88
CA LEU A 256 -8.68 20.75 14.27
C LEU A 256 -7.70 19.76 13.64
N ILE A 257 -6.79 20.27 12.82
CA ILE A 257 -5.81 19.50 12.05
C ILE A 257 -4.42 19.73 12.65
N GLY A 258 -3.65 18.69 12.92
CA GLY A 258 -2.32 18.81 13.53
C GLY A 258 -1.29 17.89 12.88
N TYR A 259 -0.10 18.43 12.60
CA TYR A 259 1.04 17.62 12.16
C TYR A 259 1.63 16.84 13.34
N TRP A 260 1.92 15.56 13.13
CA TRP A 260 2.56 14.68 14.11
C TRP A 260 3.91 14.20 13.56
N HIS A 261 4.99 14.49 14.28
CA HIS A 261 6.34 14.14 13.87
C HIS A 261 6.55 12.63 14.02
N THR A 262 6.99 11.95 12.96
CA THR A 262 7.41 10.54 13.04
C THR A 262 8.73 10.35 13.80
N TRP A 263 9.37 11.43 14.22
CA TRP A 263 10.66 11.53 14.91
C TRP A 263 10.58 12.36 16.21
N GLY A 264 11.67 12.44 16.96
CA GLY A 264 11.78 13.26 18.18
C GLY A 264 13.23 13.55 18.57
N GLY A 265 13.44 14.25 19.68
CA GLY A 265 14.76 14.62 20.20
C GLY A 265 15.43 15.70 19.35
N ASP A 266 16.75 15.62 19.22
CA ASP A 266 17.57 16.65 18.53
C ASP A 266 17.15 16.87 17.07
N ALA A 267 16.79 15.79 16.36
CA ALA A 267 16.24 15.85 14.99
C ALA A 267 14.90 16.62 14.89
N SER A 268 14.25 16.87 16.03
CA SER A 268 13.01 17.62 16.19
C SER A 268 13.23 18.97 16.89
N GLY A 269 14.47 19.48 16.91
CA GLY A 269 14.80 20.72 17.63
C GLY A 269 14.71 20.60 19.15
N GLY A 270 14.87 19.38 19.68
CA GLY A 270 14.71 19.05 21.10
C GLY A 270 13.29 18.62 21.50
N VAL A 271 12.30 18.68 20.59
CA VAL A 271 10.92 18.26 20.88
C VAL A 271 10.85 16.74 21.09
N PRO A 272 10.27 16.24 22.20
CA PRO A 272 10.08 14.81 22.42
C PRO A 272 9.18 14.13 21.38
N PHE A 273 9.43 12.84 21.14
CA PHE A 273 8.51 11.99 20.41
C PHE A 273 7.26 11.70 21.26
N VAL A 274 6.08 11.88 20.68
CA VAL A 274 4.77 11.66 21.34
C VAL A 274 4.14 10.40 20.75
N LYS A 275 3.77 9.40 21.57
CA LYS A 275 3.09 8.19 21.04
C LYS A 275 1.71 8.58 20.49
N LEU A 276 1.23 7.85 19.47
CA LEU A 276 0.01 8.25 18.76
C LEU A 276 -1.25 8.12 19.63
N ARG A 277 -1.27 7.17 20.59
CA ARG A 277 -2.30 7.09 21.66
C ARG A 277 -2.26 8.23 22.70
N ASP A 278 -1.15 8.94 22.82
CA ASP A 278 -0.92 9.97 23.85
C ASP A 278 -1.20 11.40 23.35
N VAL A 279 -1.63 11.57 22.08
CA VAL A 279 -2.03 12.87 21.52
C VAL A 279 -3.33 13.38 22.14
N ASP A 280 -3.49 14.71 22.21
CA ASP A 280 -4.67 15.33 22.81
C ASP A 280 -5.98 14.95 22.06
N PRO A 281 -7.08 14.60 22.76
CA PRO A 281 -8.32 14.17 22.09
C PRO A 281 -9.00 15.27 21.25
N ASN A 282 -8.59 16.53 21.37
CA ASN A 282 -9.10 17.64 20.57
C ASN A 282 -8.64 17.61 19.09
N TRP A 283 -7.60 16.86 18.71
CA TRP A 283 -7.18 16.74 17.30
C TRP A 283 -8.18 15.90 16.50
N ASP A 284 -8.73 16.42 15.40
CA ASP A 284 -9.68 15.73 14.52
C ASP A 284 -9.01 15.02 13.35
N VAL A 285 -8.00 15.67 12.78
CA VAL A 285 -7.13 15.10 11.75
C VAL A 285 -5.67 15.18 12.21
N ILE A 286 -4.96 14.07 12.06
CA ILE A 286 -3.54 13.95 12.40
C ILE A 286 -2.78 13.70 11.09
N ASN A 287 -2.02 14.71 10.65
CA ASN A 287 -1.14 14.63 9.48
C ASN A 287 0.19 14.00 9.92
N ILE A 288 0.42 12.74 9.56
CA ILE A 288 1.63 11.99 9.89
C ILE A 288 2.78 12.48 9.00
N ALA A 289 3.72 13.21 9.60
CA ALA A 289 4.85 13.83 8.93
C ALA A 289 6.10 12.93 9.04
N PHE A 290 6.68 12.37 7.97
CA PHE A 290 6.30 12.45 6.55
C PHE A 290 6.58 11.10 5.84
N ALA A 291 5.95 10.91 4.68
CA ALA A 291 6.52 10.11 3.60
C ALA A 291 7.48 10.98 2.76
N GLU A 292 8.66 10.44 2.48
CA GLU A 292 9.78 11.11 1.82
C GLU A 292 10.19 10.33 0.56
N PRO A 293 10.92 10.93 -0.40
CA PRO A 293 11.64 10.14 -1.41
C PRO A 293 12.68 9.24 -0.75
N VAL A 294 13.04 8.11 -1.38
CA VAL A 294 14.15 7.25 -0.94
C VAL A 294 15.44 8.07 -0.77
N THR A 295 15.73 8.92 -1.76
CA THR A 295 16.86 9.87 -1.77
C THR A 295 16.32 11.29 -2.03
N PRO A 296 16.64 12.31 -1.21
CA PRO A 296 16.27 13.70 -1.48
C PRO A 296 16.73 14.18 -2.86
N GLY A 297 15.90 14.98 -3.52
CA GLY A 297 16.13 15.43 -4.90
C GLY A 297 15.94 14.37 -5.99
N SER A 298 15.51 13.14 -5.65
CA SER A 298 15.29 12.08 -6.64
C SER A 298 14.21 12.43 -7.67
N THR A 299 14.37 11.87 -8.86
CA THR A 299 13.39 11.94 -9.96
C THR A 299 12.74 10.59 -10.30
N THR A 300 13.07 9.51 -9.57
CA THR A 300 12.53 8.16 -9.81
C THR A 300 11.09 7.99 -9.35
N GLY A 301 10.59 8.89 -8.50
CA GLY A 301 9.30 8.77 -7.82
C GLY A 301 9.25 7.71 -6.72
N GLN A 302 10.39 7.08 -6.39
CA GLN A 302 10.43 6.08 -5.32
C GLN A 302 10.38 6.74 -3.94
N MET A 303 9.45 6.28 -3.11
CA MET A 303 9.16 6.84 -1.79
C MET A 303 9.52 5.87 -0.66
N LYS A 304 9.66 6.41 0.55
CA LYS A 304 9.83 5.69 1.81
C LYS A 304 8.90 6.30 2.86
N PHE A 305 8.45 5.47 3.79
CA PHE A 305 7.79 5.92 5.01
C PHE A 305 8.39 5.17 6.19
N ALA A 306 8.74 5.91 7.25
CA ALA A 306 9.37 5.34 8.45
C ALA A 306 8.99 6.14 9.69
N VAL A 307 8.75 5.43 10.79
CA VAL A 307 8.56 6.04 12.11
C VAL A 307 9.85 5.87 12.92
N THR A 308 10.70 6.89 12.90
CA THR A 308 12.06 6.85 13.46
C THR A 308 12.08 7.06 14.98
N GLY A 309 11.02 7.64 15.56
CA GLY A 309 10.83 7.77 17.01
C GLY A 309 10.30 6.52 17.72
N LEU A 310 10.12 5.39 17.02
CA LEU A 310 9.71 4.12 17.64
C LEU A 310 10.77 3.59 18.61
N THR A 311 10.33 2.80 19.59
CA THR A 311 11.20 2.19 20.61
C THR A 311 10.79 0.74 20.88
N SER A 312 11.59 0.01 21.65
CA SER A 312 11.20 -1.30 22.18
C SER A 312 9.94 -1.27 23.07
N SER A 313 9.50 -0.08 23.53
CA SER A 313 8.29 0.14 24.33
C SER A 313 7.12 0.77 23.55
N TYR A 314 7.29 0.96 22.24
CA TYR A 314 6.28 1.48 21.32
C TYR A 314 6.68 1.13 19.89
N THR A 315 6.09 0.05 19.38
CA THR A 315 6.50 -0.62 18.15
C THR A 315 5.71 -0.13 16.92
N ILE A 316 6.09 -0.59 15.73
CA ILE A 316 5.30 -0.35 14.50
C ILE A 316 3.89 -0.96 14.58
N ASN A 317 3.72 -2.03 15.37
CA ASN A 317 2.42 -2.65 15.61
C ASN A 317 1.57 -1.83 16.59
N ASP A 318 2.19 -1.22 17.61
CA ASP A 318 1.51 -0.24 18.47
C ASP A 318 1.02 0.96 17.66
N PHE A 319 1.87 1.52 16.79
CA PHE A 319 1.50 2.64 15.92
C PHE A 319 0.31 2.29 15.01
N LYS A 320 0.32 1.11 14.35
CA LYS A 320 -0.81 0.65 13.54
C LYS A 320 -2.08 0.42 14.36
N ALA A 321 -1.97 -0.10 15.59
CA ALA A 321 -3.11 -0.25 16.50
C ALA A 321 -3.67 1.11 16.97
N ASP A 322 -2.80 2.10 17.19
CA ASP A 322 -3.18 3.45 17.60
C ASP A 322 -3.93 4.19 16.49
N ILE A 323 -3.52 4.05 15.22
CA ILE A 323 -4.25 4.54 14.04
C ILE A 323 -5.70 4.03 14.06
N LYS A 324 -5.88 2.70 14.20
CA LYS A 324 -7.22 2.08 14.23
C LYS A 324 -8.02 2.48 15.47
N THR A 325 -7.34 2.73 16.59
CA THR A 325 -7.96 3.22 17.83
C THR A 325 -8.46 4.66 17.67
N LEU A 326 -7.71 5.54 17.00
CA LEU A 326 -8.14 6.91 16.69
C LEU A 326 -9.30 6.93 15.67
N GLN A 327 -9.20 6.12 14.61
CA GLN A 327 -10.26 5.98 13.61
C GLN A 327 -11.58 5.45 14.22
N SER A 328 -11.52 4.53 15.20
CA SER A 328 -12.72 4.09 15.93
C SER A 328 -13.34 5.16 16.84
N LYS A 329 -12.59 6.21 17.19
CA LYS A 329 -13.06 7.44 17.85
C LYS A 329 -13.51 8.53 16.86
N GLY A 330 -13.64 8.20 15.57
CA GLY A 330 -14.04 9.14 14.51
C GLY A 330 -12.96 10.11 14.02
N LYS A 331 -11.74 10.01 14.57
CA LYS A 331 -10.59 10.84 14.19
C LYS A 331 -10.00 10.33 12.86
N LYS A 332 -9.28 11.20 12.15
CA LYS A 332 -8.67 10.89 10.84
C LYS A 332 -7.16 10.87 10.95
N VAL A 333 -6.52 9.92 10.28
CA VAL A 333 -5.05 9.84 10.23
C VAL A 333 -4.61 9.86 8.77
N VAL A 334 -3.91 10.91 8.38
CA VAL A 334 -3.58 11.27 7.00
C VAL A 334 -2.06 11.19 6.82
N LEU A 335 -1.57 10.67 5.70
CA LEU A 335 -0.14 10.62 5.41
C LEU A 335 0.32 11.90 4.71
N SER A 336 1.17 12.70 5.37
CA SER A 336 1.76 13.88 4.73
C SER A 336 2.99 13.51 3.91
N ILE A 337 3.16 14.16 2.76
CA ILE A 337 4.15 13.84 1.73
C ILE A 337 4.99 15.10 1.46
N GLY A 338 6.29 15.03 1.76
CA GLY A 338 7.24 16.12 1.54
C GLY A 338 7.92 16.61 2.82
N GLY A 339 7.70 17.87 3.18
CA GLY A 339 8.52 18.65 4.11
C GLY A 339 9.89 19.04 3.52
N TYR A 340 10.53 20.05 4.11
CA TYR A 340 11.76 20.67 3.59
C TYR A 340 12.86 19.67 3.17
N ALA A 341 13.11 18.64 3.98
CA ALA A 341 14.12 17.61 3.70
C ALA A 341 13.68 16.59 2.64
N GLY A 342 12.37 16.38 2.48
CA GLY A 342 11.75 15.37 1.63
C GLY A 342 11.48 15.82 0.19
N TYR A 343 12.20 16.80 -0.36
CA TYR A 343 11.94 17.32 -1.71
C TYR A 343 12.25 16.31 -2.84
N PHE A 344 11.41 16.22 -3.87
CA PHE A 344 11.55 15.30 -5.00
C PHE A 344 10.74 15.75 -6.24
N SER A 345 11.14 15.33 -7.45
CA SER A 345 10.51 15.83 -8.69
C SER A 345 10.10 14.73 -9.66
N LEU A 346 8.81 14.65 -9.99
CA LEU A 346 8.28 13.68 -10.94
C LEU A 346 8.50 14.19 -12.38
N THR A 347 9.60 13.79 -13.02
CA THR A 347 9.96 14.25 -14.37
C THR A 347 9.35 13.41 -15.50
N THR A 348 8.83 12.21 -15.20
CA THR A 348 8.20 11.31 -16.17
C THR A 348 6.90 10.71 -15.64
N ALA A 349 6.03 10.26 -16.56
CA ALA A 349 4.81 9.53 -16.20
C ALA A 349 5.12 8.20 -15.49
N SER A 350 6.25 7.56 -15.79
CA SER A 350 6.71 6.36 -15.07
C SER A 350 6.98 6.67 -13.60
N ALA A 351 7.72 7.75 -13.31
CA ALA A 351 7.96 8.21 -11.95
C ALA A 351 6.66 8.57 -11.21
N ALA A 352 5.67 9.17 -11.89
CA ALA A 352 4.35 9.43 -11.31
C ALA A 352 3.61 8.16 -10.90
N THR A 353 3.69 7.10 -11.70
CA THR A 353 3.10 5.80 -11.40
C THR A 353 3.85 5.09 -10.25
N THR A 354 5.18 5.17 -10.20
CA THR A 354 5.99 4.67 -9.06
C THR A 354 5.57 5.37 -7.76
N PHE A 355 5.56 6.71 -7.77
CA PHE A 355 5.12 7.53 -6.64
C PHE A 355 3.72 7.16 -6.17
N ALA A 356 2.76 7.06 -7.10
CA ALA A 356 1.40 6.66 -6.76
C ALA A 356 1.35 5.28 -6.12
N ASN A 357 2.13 4.31 -6.62
CA ASN A 357 2.13 2.94 -6.12
C ASN A 357 2.78 2.81 -4.74
N ASP A 358 3.92 3.46 -4.48
CA ASP A 358 4.58 3.44 -3.17
C ASP A 358 3.68 4.09 -2.10
N ILE A 359 3.09 5.26 -2.40
CA ILE A 359 2.18 5.95 -1.49
C ILE A 359 0.90 5.13 -1.23
N LYS A 360 0.30 4.50 -2.25
CA LYS A 360 -0.80 3.52 -2.06
C LYS A 360 -0.37 2.33 -1.20
N GLY A 361 0.88 1.89 -1.33
CA GLY A 361 1.48 0.88 -0.46
C GLY A 361 1.39 1.28 1.02
N PHE A 362 1.86 2.48 1.37
CA PHE A 362 1.81 2.99 2.75
C PHE A 362 0.36 3.23 3.22
N ILE A 363 -0.50 3.80 2.39
CA ILE A 363 -1.93 3.98 2.73
C ILE A 363 -2.58 2.64 3.07
N ASN A 364 -2.29 1.58 2.30
CA ASN A 364 -2.85 0.25 2.53
C ASN A 364 -2.21 -0.47 3.74
N GLU A 365 -0.90 -0.31 3.97
CA GLU A 365 -0.17 -0.98 5.05
C GLU A 365 -0.51 -0.44 6.46
N TYR A 366 -0.74 0.87 6.56
CA TYR A 366 -1.08 1.57 7.81
C TYR A 366 -2.59 1.85 7.91
N GLY A 367 -3.28 1.85 6.77
CA GLY A 367 -4.72 2.11 6.67
C GLY A 367 -5.08 3.56 6.97
N PHE A 368 -4.37 4.51 6.33
CA PHE A 368 -4.62 5.96 6.45
C PHE A 368 -5.94 6.39 5.77
N ASP A 369 -6.55 7.47 6.26
CA ASP A 369 -7.79 8.06 5.70
C ASP A 369 -7.55 8.91 4.44
N GLY A 370 -6.29 9.24 4.12
CA GLY A 370 -5.96 10.17 3.04
C GLY A 370 -4.48 10.51 2.93
N ILE A 371 -4.19 11.47 2.06
CA ILE A 371 -2.87 12.10 1.89
C ILE A 371 -2.92 13.62 2.05
N ASP A 372 -1.80 14.17 2.48
CA ASP A 372 -1.55 15.59 2.58
C ASP A 372 -0.31 15.97 1.74
N ILE A 373 -0.40 17.07 0.99
CA ILE A 373 0.60 17.51 0.03
C ILE A 373 1.37 18.71 0.59
N ASP A 374 2.58 18.45 1.07
CA ASP A 374 3.47 19.43 1.73
C ASP A 374 4.82 19.49 1.01
N LEU A 375 4.77 19.72 -0.31
CA LEU A 375 5.92 19.73 -1.22
C LEU A 375 6.63 21.09 -1.20
N GLU A 376 7.89 21.08 -0.79
CA GLU A 376 8.77 22.25 -0.70
C GLU A 376 9.90 22.27 -1.76
N GLN A 377 10.77 23.28 -1.66
CA GLN A 377 11.97 23.49 -2.49
C GLN A 377 11.68 23.51 -4.00
N THR A 378 12.30 22.61 -4.79
CA THR A 378 12.18 22.53 -6.24
C THR A 378 11.35 21.32 -6.69
N SER A 379 10.60 20.71 -5.76
CA SER A 379 9.80 19.49 -6.01
C SER A 379 8.88 19.67 -7.22
N VAL A 380 8.23 20.82 -7.27
CA VAL A 380 7.51 21.36 -8.42
C VAL A 380 8.04 22.75 -8.78
N GLU A 381 8.20 23.02 -10.08
CA GLU A 381 8.53 24.33 -10.65
C GLU A 381 7.96 24.41 -12.07
N PHE A 382 7.69 25.63 -12.54
CA PHE A 382 7.30 25.92 -13.92
C PHE A 382 8.49 25.87 -14.87
N ILE A 383 8.23 25.49 -16.14
CA ILE A 383 9.09 25.91 -17.25
C ILE A 383 8.94 27.43 -17.38
N ASN A 384 10.04 28.13 -17.11
CA ASN A 384 10.07 29.56 -16.80
C ASN A 384 9.36 30.42 -17.88
N GLY A 385 8.32 31.16 -17.50
CA GLY A 385 7.54 32.01 -18.41
C GLY A 385 6.89 31.29 -19.61
N SER A 386 6.79 29.96 -19.56
CA SER A 386 6.36 29.09 -20.66
C SER A 386 5.18 28.19 -20.28
N ASP A 387 4.52 28.46 -19.16
CA ASP A 387 3.40 27.66 -18.62
C ASP A 387 2.32 28.56 -17.98
N PRO A 388 1.74 29.51 -18.74
CA PRO A 388 0.91 30.58 -18.18
C PRO A 388 -0.51 30.11 -17.81
N ASP A 389 -1.06 29.10 -18.49
CA ASP A 389 -2.41 28.60 -18.24
C ASP A 389 -2.42 27.47 -17.20
N PHE A 390 -2.65 27.83 -15.94
CA PHE A 390 -2.80 26.87 -14.84
C PHE A 390 -3.90 25.82 -15.06
N LYS A 391 -4.82 26.00 -16.03
CA LYS A 391 -5.87 25.03 -16.37
C LYS A 391 -5.36 23.89 -17.25
N ASN A 392 -4.31 24.15 -18.02
CA ASN A 392 -3.69 23.22 -18.97
C ASN A 392 -2.16 23.23 -18.79
N PRO A 393 -1.63 22.92 -17.59
CA PRO A 393 -0.21 23.08 -17.30
C PRO A 393 0.64 22.18 -18.19
N VAL A 394 1.78 22.68 -18.65
CA VAL A 394 2.72 21.95 -19.53
C VAL A 394 4.02 21.53 -18.84
N SER A 395 4.33 22.09 -17.66
CA SER A 395 5.57 21.77 -16.95
C SER A 395 5.58 20.32 -16.44
N PRO A 396 6.53 19.46 -16.85
CA PRO A 396 6.48 18.03 -16.54
C PRO A 396 6.36 17.72 -15.04
N LYS A 397 7.07 18.46 -14.17
CA LYS A 397 6.98 18.29 -12.72
C LYS A 397 5.55 18.48 -12.19
N ILE A 398 4.81 19.45 -12.74
CA ILE A 398 3.43 19.77 -12.35
C ILE A 398 2.47 18.73 -12.93
N VAL A 399 2.58 18.42 -14.23
CA VAL A 399 1.72 17.45 -14.94
C VAL A 399 1.82 16.05 -14.31
N ASN A 400 3.04 15.59 -14.04
CA ASN A 400 3.27 14.29 -13.42
C ASN A 400 2.86 14.25 -11.95
N MET A 401 2.97 15.37 -11.20
CA MET A 401 2.46 15.45 -9.82
C MET A 401 0.93 15.40 -9.79
N ILE A 402 0.25 16.12 -10.68
CA ILE A 402 -1.21 16.02 -10.86
C ILE A 402 -1.61 14.58 -11.20
N SER A 403 -0.89 13.92 -12.13
CA SER A 403 -1.12 12.52 -12.49
C SER A 403 -0.93 11.56 -11.31
N GLY A 404 0.18 11.69 -10.56
CA GLY A 404 0.48 10.84 -9.41
C GLY A 404 -0.55 10.98 -8.29
N ILE A 405 -0.88 12.21 -7.90
CA ILE A 405 -1.91 12.49 -6.89
C ILE A 405 -3.29 11.99 -7.36
N ARG A 406 -3.66 12.20 -8.63
CA ARG A 406 -4.91 11.68 -9.19
C ARG A 406 -4.97 10.15 -9.16
N GLN A 407 -3.89 9.45 -9.55
CA GLN A 407 -3.80 7.99 -9.48
C GLN A 407 -3.95 7.44 -8.04
N ILE A 408 -3.50 8.19 -7.03
CA ILE A 408 -3.74 7.85 -5.62
C ILE A 408 -5.24 8.05 -5.31
N CYS A 409 -5.76 9.26 -5.51
CA CYS A 409 -7.16 9.61 -5.15
C CYS A 409 -8.21 8.77 -5.88
N ASP A 410 -8.01 8.41 -7.15
CA ASP A 410 -8.92 7.55 -7.93
C ASP A 410 -8.83 6.06 -7.55
N SER A 411 -7.84 5.67 -6.73
CA SER A 411 -7.75 4.31 -6.15
C SER A 411 -8.59 4.14 -4.87
N TYR A 412 -9.21 5.21 -4.35
CA TYR A 412 -9.96 5.20 -3.10
C TYR A 412 -11.36 5.82 -3.21
N GLY A 413 -12.22 5.57 -2.22
CA GLY A 413 -13.60 6.06 -2.18
C GLY A 413 -13.71 7.56 -1.92
N SER A 414 -14.91 8.12 -2.10
CA SER A 414 -15.21 9.56 -1.99
C SER A 414 -14.97 10.22 -0.62
N ASN A 415 -14.63 9.46 0.41
CA ASN A 415 -14.23 9.97 1.73
C ASN A 415 -12.70 10.08 1.90
N PHE A 416 -11.91 9.67 0.92
CA PHE A 416 -10.46 9.77 0.95
C PHE A 416 -10.03 11.24 1.03
N ILE A 417 -9.23 11.58 2.05
CA ILE A 417 -8.80 12.96 2.26
C ILE A 417 -7.66 13.30 1.30
N LEU A 418 -7.79 14.43 0.60
CA LEU A 418 -6.71 15.11 -0.09
C LEU A 418 -6.57 16.52 0.49
N SER A 419 -5.50 16.78 1.21
CA SER A 419 -5.16 18.10 1.73
C SER A 419 -3.86 18.67 1.16
N TRP A 420 -3.67 19.97 1.35
CA TRP A 420 -2.54 20.72 0.78
C TRP A 420 -2.02 21.76 1.78
N ALA A 421 -0.70 21.82 1.98
CA ALA A 421 -0.02 22.75 2.88
C ALA A 421 1.01 23.66 2.19
N PRO A 422 0.68 24.36 1.08
CA PRO A 422 1.64 25.27 0.47
C PRO A 422 2.00 26.43 1.40
N GLU A 423 3.28 26.78 1.48
CA GLU A 423 3.69 28.14 1.83
C GLU A 423 2.95 29.16 0.95
N THR A 424 2.68 30.35 1.49
CA THR A 424 2.06 31.47 0.72
C THR A 424 2.83 31.79 -0.56
N PHE A 425 4.15 31.56 -0.58
CA PHE A 425 5.03 31.69 -1.74
C PHE A 425 4.60 30.80 -2.92
N TYR A 426 4.17 29.56 -2.68
CA TYR A 426 3.72 28.64 -3.73
C TYR A 426 2.24 28.83 -4.11
N LEU A 427 1.48 29.67 -3.40
CA LEU A 427 0.05 29.90 -3.63
C LEU A 427 -0.31 31.39 -3.74
N GLN A 428 -0.54 32.11 -2.63
CA GLN A 428 -1.03 33.49 -2.62
C GLN A 428 -0.10 34.47 -3.36
N LEU A 429 1.22 34.29 -3.29
CA LEU A 429 2.19 35.13 -4.01
C LEU A 429 1.98 35.08 -5.53
N GLY A 430 1.38 34.00 -6.04
CA GLY A 430 0.93 33.85 -7.43
C GLY A 430 0.01 34.97 -7.93
N TYR A 431 -0.61 35.75 -7.05
CA TYR A 431 -1.36 36.96 -7.40
C TYR A 431 -0.45 38.04 -8.03
N GLN A 432 0.77 38.23 -7.51
CA GLN A 432 1.73 39.21 -8.01
C GLN A 432 2.77 38.57 -8.94
N TYR A 433 3.26 37.39 -8.57
CA TYR A 433 4.41 36.74 -9.17
C TYR A 433 4.05 35.27 -9.47
N TYR A 434 3.74 34.98 -10.73
CA TYR A 434 3.38 33.64 -11.19
C TYR A 434 4.45 33.12 -12.16
N GLY A 435 5.21 32.10 -11.76
CA GLY A 435 6.41 31.64 -12.47
C GLY A 435 6.16 31.11 -13.89
N GLY A 436 4.92 30.69 -14.19
CA GLY A 436 4.52 30.26 -15.52
C GLY A 436 4.32 31.41 -16.52
N LEU A 437 4.19 32.67 -16.06
CA LEU A 437 3.84 33.84 -16.89
C LEU A 437 5.03 34.70 -17.33
N ASN A 438 6.11 34.75 -16.54
CA ASN A 438 7.23 35.68 -16.78
C ASN A 438 8.57 35.04 -16.44
N SER A 439 9.53 35.09 -17.36
CA SER A 439 10.87 34.52 -17.19
C SER A 439 11.74 35.23 -16.13
N GLY A 440 11.36 36.43 -15.71
CA GLY A 440 11.96 37.15 -14.57
C GLY A 440 11.35 36.81 -13.20
N CYS A 441 10.38 35.89 -13.14
CA CYS A 441 9.77 35.42 -11.90
C CYS A 441 10.51 34.19 -11.34
N ASP A 442 10.41 33.93 -10.03
CA ASP A 442 10.77 32.61 -9.50
C ASP A 442 9.79 31.56 -10.05
N ARG A 443 10.32 30.47 -10.58
CA ARG A 443 9.56 29.37 -11.21
C ARG A 443 8.66 28.60 -10.25
N ARG A 444 8.74 28.86 -8.95
CA ARG A 444 7.94 28.21 -7.92
C ARG A 444 6.82 29.11 -7.40
N ALA A 445 6.88 30.41 -7.67
CA ALA A 445 5.88 31.35 -7.19
C ALA A 445 4.51 31.05 -7.84
N GLY A 446 3.50 30.73 -7.01
CA GLY A 446 2.19 30.28 -7.46
C GLY A 446 2.10 28.85 -8.01
N VAL A 447 3.12 27.99 -7.85
CA VAL A 447 3.17 26.65 -8.49
C VAL A 447 2.11 25.64 -8.02
N TYR A 448 1.48 25.84 -6.86
CA TYR A 448 0.37 24.98 -6.41
C TYR A 448 -0.95 25.28 -7.11
N ILE A 449 -1.12 26.47 -7.71
CA ILE A 449 -2.35 26.90 -8.38
C ILE A 449 -2.82 25.88 -9.44
N PRO A 450 -2.01 25.43 -10.41
CA PRO A 450 -2.42 24.38 -11.36
C PRO A 450 -2.77 23.06 -10.70
N MET A 451 -2.05 22.65 -9.64
CA MET A 451 -2.30 21.37 -8.96
C MET A 451 -3.63 21.39 -8.21
N ILE A 452 -3.85 22.42 -7.39
CA ILE A 452 -5.10 22.62 -6.64
C ILE A 452 -6.28 22.83 -7.58
N TYR A 453 -6.10 23.54 -8.70
CA TYR A 453 -7.15 23.70 -9.72
C TYR A 453 -7.51 22.37 -10.39
N ALA A 454 -6.51 21.63 -10.88
CA ALA A 454 -6.72 20.38 -11.59
C ALA A 454 -7.34 19.28 -10.72
N LEU A 455 -7.06 19.27 -9.41
CA LEU A 455 -7.55 18.30 -8.43
C LEU A 455 -8.67 18.83 -7.52
N ARG A 456 -9.30 19.97 -7.87
CA ARG A 456 -10.34 20.61 -7.04
C ARG A 456 -11.59 19.76 -6.81
N ASP A 457 -11.77 18.71 -7.62
CA ASP A 457 -12.78 17.65 -7.48
C ASP A 457 -12.47 16.66 -6.35
N LYS A 458 -11.18 16.48 -6.01
CA LYS A 458 -10.68 15.61 -4.95
C LYS A 458 -10.35 16.35 -3.66
N THR A 459 -9.85 17.59 -3.78
CA THR A 459 -9.39 18.42 -2.66
C THR A 459 -10.45 18.53 -1.56
N THR A 460 -10.13 17.98 -0.39
CA THR A 460 -10.97 18.05 0.81
C THR A 460 -10.78 19.39 1.50
N TYR A 461 -9.54 19.88 1.61
CA TYR A 461 -9.22 21.24 2.07
C TYR A 461 -7.78 21.67 1.74
N VAL A 462 -7.54 22.97 1.73
CA VAL A 462 -6.23 23.62 1.64
C VAL A 462 -6.01 24.39 2.94
N HIS A 463 -4.84 24.23 3.54
CA HIS A 463 -4.37 25.03 4.67
C HIS A 463 -2.98 25.58 4.35
N ALA A 464 -2.95 26.72 3.68
CA ALA A 464 -1.71 27.42 3.38
C ALA A 464 -0.96 27.74 4.69
N GLN A 465 0.37 27.61 4.67
CA GLN A 465 1.22 27.88 5.84
C GLN A 465 1.34 29.40 6.02
N LEU A 466 0.58 29.96 6.97
CA LEU A 466 0.57 31.40 7.28
C LEU A 466 1.68 31.73 8.30
N TYR A 467 2.89 31.25 8.03
CA TYR A 467 4.08 31.36 8.86
C TYR A 467 5.35 31.13 8.04
N ASN A 468 6.54 31.41 8.61
CA ASN A 468 7.83 31.43 7.90
C ASN A 468 7.86 32.29 6.61
N SER A 469 6.84 33.13 6.41
CA SER A 469 6.50 33.77 5.15
C SER A 469 7.10 35.18 5.04
N ILE A 470 7.42 35.57 3.82
CA ILE A 470 7.57 37.00 3.44
C ILE A 470 6.22 37.74 3.59
N GLN A 471 6.24 39.07 3.44
CA GLN A 471 5.00 39.82 3.27
C GLN A 471 4.35 39.48 1.93
N VAL A 472 3.02 39.30 1.92
CA VAL A 472 2.25 38.98 0.71
C VAL A 472 1.15 40.02 0.52
N MET A 473 0.92 40.45 -0.72
CA MET A 473 -0.11 41.43 -1.04
C MET A 473 -1.50 40.78 -1.07
N GLY A 474 -2.43 41.31 -0.28
CA GLY A 474 -3.85 40.94 -0.29
C GLY A 474 -4.60 41.52 -1.48
N LEU A 475 -5.86 41.10 -1.67
CA LEU A 475 -6.72 41.55 -2.78
C LEU A 475 -7.04 43.06 -2.76
N ASP A 476 -6.81 43.72 -1.62
CA ASP A 476 -6.98 45.17 -1.42
C ASP A 476 -5.70 45.98 -1.72
N GLY A 477 -4.62 45.30 -2.17
CA GLY A 477 -3.34 45.92 -2.47
C GLY A 477 -2.44 46.18 -1.27
N LYS A 478 -2.82 45.81 -0.04
CA LYS A 478 -1.95 45.93 1.14
C LYS A 478 -1.04 44.73 1.31
N TYR A 479 0.18 44.96 1.80
CA TYR A 479 1.11 43.89 2.17
C TYR A 479 0.90 43.45 3.62
N TYR A 480 0.73 42.15 3.83
CA TYR A 480 0.47 41.54 5.13
C TYR A 480 1.66 40.74 5.63
N SER A 481 2.15 41.07 6.83
CA SER A 481 3.02 40.19 7.63
C SER A 481 2.17 39.17 8.37
N MET A 482 2.61 37.91 8.43
CA MET A 482 1.88 36.86 9.16
C MET A 482 1.96 37.03 10.69
N GLY A 483 1.10 36.31 11.44
CA GLY A 483 1.05 36.34 12.91
C GLY A 483 0.00 37.26 13.55
N ASN A 484 -0.98 37.74 12.77
CA ASN A 484 -2.09 38.57 13.26
C ASN A 484 -3.39 38.23 12.53
N SER A 485 -4.53 38.65 13.10
CA SER A 485 -5.86 38.30 12.59
C SER A 485 -6.17 38.90 11.22
N GLU A 486 -5.72 40.13 10.94
CA GLU A 486 -5.95 40.80 9.66
C GLU A 486 -5.25 40.07 8.49
N ALA A 487 -3.99 39.66 8.69
CA ALA A 487 -3.23 38.88 7.72
C ALA A 487 -3.84 37.49 7.48
N VAL A 488 -4.32 36.83 8.53
CA VAL A 488 -5.02 35.54 8.41
C VAL A 488 -6.31 35.70 7.57
N VAL A 489 -7.11 36.73 7.86
CA VAL A 489 -8.31 37.04 7.06
C VAL A 489 -7.93 37.28 5.59
N ALA A 490 -6.97 38.17 5.31
CA ALA A 490 -6.58 38.53 3.96
C ALA A 490 -6.06 37.33 3.13
N MET A 491 -5.19 36.48 3.71
CA MET A 491 -4.64 35.31 3.02
C MET A 491 -5.67 34.20 2.80
N CYS A 492 -6.68 34.08 3.67
CA CYS A 492 -7.83 33.19 3.44
C CYS A 492 -8.80 33.77 2.39
N GLU A 493 -9.05 35.08 2.39
CA GLU A 493 -9.90 35.73 1.40
C GLU A 493 -9.38 35.57 -0.04
N MET A 494 -8.06 35.57 -0.24
CA MET A 494 -7.46 35.24 -1.54
C MET A 494 -7.87 33.84 -2.04
N MET A 495 -7.91 32.85 -1.15
CA MET A 495 -8.34 31.48 -1.49
C MET A 495 -9.87 31.37 -1.66
N LEU A 496 -10.65 32.14 -0.88
CA LEU A 496 -12.12 32.15 -0.93
C LEU A 496 -12.69 32.87 -2.16
N LYS A 497 -12.09 34.00 -2.55
CA LYS A 497 -12.58 34.86 -3.63
C LYS A 497 -11.92 34.55 -4.98
N GLY A 498 -10.70 34.02 -4.97
CA GLY A 498 -9.88 33.84 -6.17
C GLY A 498 -9.15 35.14 -6.57
N PHE A 499 -8.24 35.03 -7.55
CA PHE A 499 -7.40 36.14 -7.99
C PHE A 499 -6.84 35.94 -9.41
N HIS A 500 -6.35 37.01 -10.02
CA HIS A 500 -5.66 36.97 -11.30
C HIS A 500 -4.17 36.63 -11.11
N CYS A 501 -3.70 35.52 -11.68
CA CYS A 501 -2.30 35.11 -11.61
C CYS A 501 -1.39 36.17 -12.28
N GLY A 502 -0.36 36.62 -11.58
CA GLY A 502 0.54 37.69 -12.04
C GLY A 502 -0.18 38.99 -12.42
N GLY A 503 -1.31 39.30 -11.79
CA GLY A 503 -2.18 40.43 -12.13
C GLY A 503 -2.86 40.34 -13.50
N ASN A 504 -2.77 39.21 -14.21
CA ASN A 504 -3.18 39.10 -15.60
C ASN A 504 -4.67 38.71 -15.75
N SER A 505 -5.44 39.55 -16.44
CA SER A 505 -6.89 39.38 -16.66
C SER A 505 -7.29 38.02 -17.22
N ASN A 506 -6.42 37.39 -18.02
CA ASN A 506 -6.73 36.15 -18.73
C ASN A 506 -6.64 34.90 -17.82
N TYR A 507 -5.91 35.00 -16.70
CA TYR A 507 -5.57 33.89 -15.83
C TYR A 507 -6.19 34.06 -14.43
N PHE A 508 -7.51 34.19 -14.36
CA PHE A 508 -8.26 34.20 -13.10
C PHE A 508 -8.35 32.80 -12.47
N PHE A 509 -7.62 32.56 -11.39
CA PHE A 509 -7.79 31.40 -10.53
C PHE A 509 -9.07 31.56 -9.69
N PRO A 510 -10.10 30.71 -9.88
CA PRO A 510 -11.35 30.83 -9.16
C PRO A 510 -11.21 30.37 -7.70
N GLY A 511 -11.92 31.06 -6.80
CA GLY A 511 -11.96 30.70 -5.38
C GLY A 511 -12.38 29.25 -5.13
N LEU A 512 -11.88 28.70 -4.02
CA LEU A 512 -12.28 27.41 -3.48
C LEU A 512 -13.59 27.57 -2.68
N ARG A 513 -14.30 26.47 -2.43
CA ARG A 513 -15.39 26.51 -1.46
C ARG A 513 -14.81 26.75 -0.07
N ALA A 514 -15.54 27.42 0.82
CA ALA A 514 -15.06 27.61 2.21
C ALA A 514 -14.87 26.27 2.95
N ASP A 515 -15.67 25.25 2.62
CA ASP A 515 -15.48 23.88 3.11
C ASP A 515 -14.18 23.20 2.64
N GLN A 516 -13.44 23.84 1.72
CA GLN A 516 -12.10 23.46 1.26
C GLN A 516 -10.99 24.38 1.82
N ILE A 517 -11.24 25.22 2.83
CA ILE A 517 -10.22 26.14 3.38
C ILE A 517 -10.13 26.02 4.90
N ALA A 518 -8.93 25.77 5.39
CA ALA A 518 -8.56 25.82 6.81
C ALA A 518 -7.38 26.78 7.03
N ILE A 519 -7.21 27.26 8.27
CA ILE A 519 -6.20 28.27 8.63
C ILE A 519 -4.93 27.55 9.14
N GLY A 520 -3.82 27.58 8.40
CA GLY A 520 -2.55 26.96 8.82
C GLY A 520 -1.64 27.93 9.59
N VAL A 521 -1.38 27.68 10.88
CA VAL A 521 -0.57 28.55 11.77
C VAL A 521 0.38 27.77 12.68
N PRO A 522 1.41 28.37 13.30
CA PRO A 522 2.29 27.68 14.25
C PRO A 522 1.58 27.42 15.59
N SER A 523 1.83 26.27 16.22
CA SER A 523 1.14 25.91 17.47
C SER A 523 1.76 26.55 18.71
N SER A 524 3.07 26.84 18.65
CA SER A 524 3.88 27.38 19.73
C SER A 524 4.96 28.36 19.24
N GLN A 525 5.71 28.96 20.16
CA GLN A 525 6.80 29.89 19.81
C GLN A 525 7.93 29.20 19.02
N GLY A 526 8.31 27.97 19.37
CA GLY A 526 9.36 27.19 18.70
C GLY A 526 8.93 26.54 17.38
N SER A 527 7.63 26.53 17.07
CA SER A 527 7.08 25.87 15.88
C SER A 527 7.55 26.49 14.55
N ALA A 528 7.91 27.77 14.53
CA ALA A 528 8.24 28.52 13.32
C ALA A 528 9.27 29.64 13.61
N GLY A 529 9.94 30.15 12.58
CA GLY A 529 10.79 31.34 12.67
C GLY A 529 9.99 32.66 12.68
N SER A 530 8.77 32.66 12.13
CA SER A 530 7.85 33.80 12.13
C SER A 530 6.40 33.36 11.95
N GLY A 531 5.43 34.23 12.23
CA GLY A 531 4.00 33.98 12.00
C GLY A 531 3.21 33.43 13.18
N GLN A 532 3.81 33.37 14.37
CA GLN A 532 3.13 33.05 15.63
C GLN A 532 1.92 33.97 15.84
N ILE A 533 0.80 33.41 16.27
CA ILE A 533 -0.46 34.13 16.55
C ILE A 533 -1.04 33.63 17.88
N SER A 534 -1.67 34.51 18.65
CA SER A 534 -2.39 34.09 19.86
C SER A 534 -3.69 33.36 19.52
N ASN A 535 -4.09 32.38 20.34
CA ASN A 535 -5.39 31.69 20.19
C ASN A 535 -6.56 32.69 20.08
N ALA A 536 -6.54 33.78 20.85
CA ALA A 536 -7.57 34.82 20.79
C ALA A 536 -7.63 35.53 19.41
N GLN A 537 -6.49 35.87 18.80
CA GLN A 537 -6.47 36.48 17.45
C GLN A 537 -6.79 35.45 16.36
N LEU A 538 -6.39 34.20 16.53
CA LEU A 538 -6.75 33.11 15.61
C LEU A 538 -8.26 32.86 15.61
N GLN A 539 -8.88 32.82 16.79
CA GLN A 539 -10.33 32.69 16.97
C GLN A 539 -11.08 33.96 16.51
N GLN A 540 -10.50 35.15 16.65
CA GLN A 540 -11.04 36.38 16.05
C GLN A 540 -11.06 36.27 14.52
N ALA A 541 -9.96 35.87 13.89
CA ALA A 541 -9.86 35.72 12.44
C ALA A 541 -10.81 34.63 11.92
N PHE A 542 -10.88 33.48 12.59
CA PHE A 542 -11.82 32.41 12.26
C PHE A 542 -13.27 32.90 12.40
N SER A 543 -13.61 33.65 13.46
CA SER A 543 -14.95 34.22 13.64
C SER A 543 -15.32 35.18 12.50
N THR A 544 -14.40 36.06 12.10
CA THR A 544 -14.58 37.00 10.99
C THR A 544 -14.82 36.27 9.67
N LEU A 545 -14.00 35.26 9.35
CA LEU A 545 -14.15 34.46 8.14
C LEU A 545 -15.43 33.61 8.17
N ASN A 546 -15.73 32.95 9.29
CA ASN A 546 -16.91 32.10 9.46
C ASN A 546 -18.23 32.88 9.39
N ALA A 547 -18.26 34.15 9.82
CA ALA A 547 -19.43 35.02 9.68
C ALA A 547 -19.75 35.36 8.21
N ALA A 548 -18.73 35.53 7.37
CA ALA A 548 -18.91 35.75 5.93
C ALA A 548 -19.03 34.44 5.13
N TYR A 549 -18.44 33.36 5.63
CA TYR A 549 -18.30 32.07 4.95
C TYR A 549 -18.63 30.89 5.90
N PRO A 550 -19.92 30.61 6.20
CA PRO A 550 -20.34 29.67 7.26
C PRO A 550 -20.05 28.18 7.04
N THR A 551 -19.23 27.81 6.04
CA THR A 551 -18.75 26.43 5.84
C THR A 551 -17.24 26.27 5.99
N LEU A 552 -16.50 27.31 6.41
CA LEU A 552 -15.04 27.30 6.62
C LEU A 552 -14.56 26.06 7.40
N ARG A 553 -13.57 25.31 6.87
CA ARG A 553 -13.26 23.95 7.33
C ARG A 553 -12.71 23.86 8.75
N GLY A 554 -11.82 24.76 9.16
CA GLY A 554 -11.17 24.63 10.47
C GLY A 554 -9.79 25.28 10.57
N ILE A 555 -8.98 24.75 11.48
CA ILE A 555 -7.64 25.25 11.81
C ILE A 555 -6.65 24.09 11.66
N MET A 556 -5.53 24.36 10.98
CA MET A 556 -4.37 23.49 10.89
C MET A 556 -3.23 24.07 11.72
N THR A 557 -2.42 23.20 12.33
CA THR A 557 -1.16 23.65 12.91
C THR A 557 0.02 22.71 12.78
N TRP A 558 1.18 23.32 12.54
CA TRP A 558 2.48 22.76 12.86
C TRP A 558 2.86 23.18 14.29
N SER A 559 2.90 22.30 15.29
CA SER A 559 2.56 20.87 15.25
C SER A 559 1.99 20.36 16.59
N ILE A 560 1.46 19.13 16.60
CA ILE A 560 0.98 18.43 17.81
C ILE A 560 2.12 18.27 18.83
N ASN A 561 3.30 17.87 18.36
CA ASN A 561 4.46 17.67 19.22
C ASN A 561 4.93 18.99 19.86
N TRP A 562 4.91 20.10 19.10
CA TRP A 562 5.24 21.43 19.62
C TRP A 562 4.21 21.94 20.65
N ASP A 563 2.91 21.72 20.41
CA ASP A 563 1.85 22.11 21.36
C ASP A 563 1.94 21.31 22.66
N ALA A 564 2.20 20.01 22.56
CA ALA A 564 2.44 19.15 23.73
C ALA A 564 3.65 19.60 24.54
N PHE A 565 4.78 19.88 23.87
CA PHE A 565 6.05 20.18 24.52
C PHE A 565 6.14 21.58 25.13
N GLN A 566 5.79 22.62 24.38
CA GLN A 566 5.92 24.01 24.85
C GLN A 566 4.64 24.55 25.49
N ASN A 567 3.48 24.13 25.00
CA ASN A 567 2.19 24.74 25.34
C ASN A 567 1.26 23.84 26.18
N SER A 568 1.70 22.62 26.56
CA SER A 568 0.90 21.65 27.33
C SER A 568 -0.48 21.34 26.71
N ASN A 569 -0.53 21.21 25.38
CA ASN A 569 -1.74 21.05 24.55
C ASN A 569 -2.72 22.25 24.63
N SER A 570 -2.28 23.47 24.96
CA SER A 570 -3.18 24.61 25.11
C SER A 570 -3.65 25.21 23.77
N PHE A 571 -2.94 24.98 22.66
CA PHE A 571 -3.48 25.24 21.33
C PHE A 571 -4.63 24.27 21.03
N ALA A 572 -4.42 22.96 21.25
CA ALA A 572 -5.42 21.92 21.02
C ALA A 572 -6.70 22.16 21.82
N LYS A 573 -6.56 22.35 23.14
CA LYS A 573 -7.70 22.52 24.06
C LYS A 573 -8.48 23.81 23.80
N SER A 574 -7.80 24.91 23.46
CA SER A 574 -8.46 26.19 23.22
C SER A 574 -9.15 26.24 21.86
N ASN A 575 -8.45 25.82 20.80
CA ASN A 575 -8.97 25.92 19.43
C ASN A 575 -9.94 24.77 19.10
N GLY A 576 -9.77 23.58 19.68
CA GLY A 576 -10.74 22.49 19.60
C GLY A 576 -12.09 22.88 20.23
N ALA A 577 -12.09 23.27 21.51
CA ALA A 577 -13.32 23.71 22.20
C ALA A 577 -14.00 24.92 21.53
N TYR A 578 -13.23 25.82 20.92
CA TYR A 578 -13.77 26.91 20.10
C TYR A 578 -14.43 26.37 18.82
N LEU A 579 -13.78 25.49 18.06
CA LEU A 579 -14.34 24.91 16.83
C LEU A 579 -15.58 24.05 17.11
N ASP A 580 -15.60 23.31 18.21
CA ASP A 580 -16.77 22.52 18.66
C ASP A 580 -17.98 23.39 19.00
N SER A 581 -17.77 24.65 19.43
CA SER A 581 -18.85 25.61 19.63
C SER A 581 -19.50 26.13 18.33
N LEU A 582 -18.99 25.71 17.16
CA LEU A 582 -19.39 26.18 15.82
C LEU A 582 -19.85 25.04 14.87
N GLN A 583 -20.10 23.83 15.38
CA GLN A 583 -20.39 22.62 14.59
C GLN A 583 -21.79 22.59 13.96
#